data_AF-A0A1S3DTB0-F1
#
_entry.id   AF-A0A1S3DTB0-F1
#
_cell.length_a   1.000
_cell.length_b   1.000
_cell.length_c   1.000
_cell.angle_alpha   90.00
_cell.angle_beta   90.00
_cell.angle_gamma   90.00
#
_symmetry.space_group_name_H-M   'P 1'
#
loop_
_entity.id
_entity.type
_entity.pdbx_description
1 polymer ?
#
loop_
_entity_poly.entity_id
_entity_poly.type
_entity_poly.pdbx_seq_one_letter_code
_entity_poly.pdbx_strand_id
1 'polypeptide(L)'
;MAAPALKDLPKVAEDLKSQLETFDSSKKLNNTETLEKNVLPTKEDVLQERQHNDLIHSVENFNADKLKRINTCEKIILPNAQGLY
;
A
#
# COMPACT_ATOMS: atom_id res chain seq x y z
N MET A 1 13.34 -21.81 -0.39
CA MET A 1 13.39 -22.57 0.88
C MET A 1 12.41 -23.73 0.75
N ALA A 2 12.87 -24.97 0.71
CA ALA A 2 11.99 -26.14 0.58
C ALA A 2 11.34 -26.49 1.93
N ALA A 3 10.07 -26.91 1.92
CA ALA A 3 9.39 -27.37 3.13
C ALA A 3 10.00 -28.70 3.62
N PRO A 4 10.18 -28.89 4.94
CA PRO A 4 10.74 -30.12 5.50
C PRO A 4 9.82 -31.33 5.24
N ALA A 5 10.42 -32.50 4.98
CA ALA A 5 9.67 -33.73 4.74
C ALA A 5 9.19 -34.36 6.06
N LEU A 6 8.03 -35.02 6.05
CA LEU A 6 7.37 -35.61 7.23
C LEU A 6 8.28 -36.53 8.08
N LYS A 7 9.25 -37.20 7.46
CA LYS A 7 10.20 -38.11 8.11
C LYS A 7 11.32 -37.40 8.90
N ASP A 8 11.54 -36.12 8.60
CA ASP A 8 12.61 -35.30 9.20
C ASP A 8 12.07 -34.46 10.38
N LEU A 9 10.78 -34.56 10.69
CA LEU A 9 10.16 -33.89 11.83
C LEU A 9 10.39 -34.69 13.12
N PRO A 10 10.64 -34.01 14.26
CA PRO A 10 10.78 -34.65 15.55
C PRO A 10 9.50 -35.40 15.95
N LYS A 11 9.67 -36.57 16.56
CA LYS A 11 8.55 -37.42 16.99
C LYS A 11 7.93 -36.82 18.26
N VAL A 12 6.63 -36.57 18.20
CA VAL A 12 5.85 -36.06 19.35
C VAL A 12 5.87 -37.08 20.49
N ALA A 13 5.98 -36.60 21.73
CA ALA A 13 5.90 -37.43 22.93
C ALA A 13 4.49 -38.04 23.08
N GLU A 14 4.42 -39.30 23.55
CA GLU A 14 3.16 -40.06 23.66
C GLU A 14 2.11 -39.36 24.55
N ASP A 15 2.51 -38.73 25.65
CA ASP A 15 1.61 -37.98 26.53
C ASP A 15 0.95 -36.79 25.82
N LEU A 16 1.71 -36.09 24.99
CA LEU A 16 1.22 -34.95 24.22
C LEU A 16 0.27 -35.40 23.12
N LYS A 17 0.57 -36.54 22.48
CA LYS A 17 -0.31 -37.15 21.47
C LYS A 17 -1.67 -37.52 22.05
N SER A 18 -1.68 -38.19 23.20
CA SER A 18 -2.91 -38.58 23.91
C SER A 18 -3.76 -37.37 24.33
N GLN A 19 -3.11 -36.30 24.82
CA GLN A 19 -3.81 -35.06 25.16
C GLN A 19 -4.45 -34.40 23.95
N LEU A 20 -3.80 -34.39 22.79
CA LEU A 20 -4.35 -33.85 21.54
C LEU A 20 -5.51 -34.70 20.99
N GLU A 21 -5.40 -36.03 21.08
CA GLU A 21 -6.46 -36.96 20.63
C GLU A 21 -7.74 -36.85 21.48
N THR A 22 -7.61 -36.51 22.77
CA THR A 22 -8.73 -36.40 23.72
C THR A 22 -9.16 -34.96 24.02
N PHE A 23 -8.54 -33.96 23.37
CA PHE A 23 -8.83 -32.56 23.63
C PHE A 23 -10.22 -32.15 23.08
N ASP A 24 -11.18 -31.96 23.98
CA ASP A 24 -12.49 -31.41 23.66
C ASP A 24 -12.43 -29.89 23.51
N SER A 25 -12.26 -29.44 22.26
CA SER A 25 -12.20 -28.03 21.89
C SER A 25 -13.48 -27.26 22.26
N SER A 26 -14.63 -27.92 22.32
CA SER A 26 -15.92 -27.27 22.59
C SER A 26 -16.12 -26.89 24.07
N LYS A 27 -15.48 -27.63 24.98
CA LYS A 27 -15.60 -27.42 26.44
C LYS A 27 -14.40 -26.74 27.06
N LYS A 28 -13.22 -26.88 26.45
CA LYS A 28 -11.95 -26.38 27.00
C LYS A 28 -11.48 -25.06 26.40
N LEU A 29 -12.02 -24.63 25.26
CA LEU A 29 -11.77 -23.29 24.74
C LEU A 29 -12.80 -22.30 25.29
N ASN A 30 -12.32 -21.16 25.77
CA ASN A 30 -13.19 -20.07 26.21
C ASN A 30 -13.77 -19.35 24.98
N ASN A 31 -15.06 -18.99 25.06
CA ASN A 31 -15.67 -18.15 24.03
C ASN A 31 -14.95 -16.80 23.96
N THR A 32 -14.52 -16.45 22.75
CA THR A 32 -13.86 -15.18 22.46
C THR A 32 -14.52 -14.58 21.23
N GLU A 33 -14.95 -13.32 21.32
CA GLU A 33 -15.47 -12.59 20.16
C GLU A 33 -14.32 -12.23 19.21
N THR A 34 -14.33 -12.80 18.01
CA THR A 34 -13.34 -12.48 16.97
C THR A 34 -13.79 -11.26 16.18
N LEU A 35 -13.06 -10.15 16.32
CA LEU A 35 -13.28 -8.93 15.53
C LEU A 35 -12.45 -8.98 14.25
N GLU A 36 -13.08 -9.32 13.13
CA GLU A 36 -12.46 -9.20 11.80
C GLU A 36 -12.44 -7.73 11.37
N LYS A 37 -11.26 -7.12 11.37
CA LYS A 37 -11.08 -5.71 10.96
C LYS A 37 -10.89 -5.60 9.45
N ASN A 38 -11.88 -6.03 8.68
CA ASN A 38 -11.89 -5.90 7.23
C ASN A 38 -12.81 -4.76 6.80
N VAL A 39 -12.36 -3.52 7.02
CA VAL A 39 -13.13 -2.32 6.66
C VAL A 39 -12.93 -2.06 5.18
N LEU A 40 -14.03 -2.07 4.42
CA LEU A 40 -14.01 -1.67 3.02
C LEU A 40 -13.72 -0.17 2.90
N PRO A 41 -13.03 0.28 1.84
CA PRO A 41 -12.87 1.71 1.58
C PRO A 41 -14.23 2.38 1.47
N THR A 42 -14.31 3.61 1.97
CA THR A 42 -15.51 4.44 1.87
C THR A 42 -15.69 4.98 0.45
N LYS A 43 -16.87 5.54 0.17
CA LYS A 43 -17.13 6.22 -1.11
C LYS A 43 -16.14 7.37 -1.33
N GLU A 44 -15.83 8.12 -0.27
CA GLU A 44 -14.89 9.22 -0.28
C GLU A 44 -13.47 8.75 -0.63
N ASP A 45 -13.01 7.63 -0.04
CA ASP A 45 -11.67 7.07 -0.34
C ASP A 45 -11.53 6.72 -1.83
N VAL A 46 -12.56 6.08 -2.41
CA VAL A 46 -12.58 5.71 -3.84
C VAL A 46 -12.63 6.95 -4.73
N LEU A 47 -13.38 7.98 -4.34
CA LEU A 47 -13.44 9.23 -5.09
C LEU A 47 -12.11 9.98 -5.08
N GLN A 48 -11.44 10.03 -3.93
CA GLN A 48 -10.11 10.62 -3.82
C GLN A 48 -9.09 9.87 -4.69
N GLU A 49 -9.09 8.54 -4.65
CA GLU A 49 -8.22 7.73 -5.49
C GLU A 49 -8.49 7.95 -6.99
N ARG A 50 -9.75 8.02 -7.40
CA ARG A 50 -10.11 8.35 -8.78
C ARG A 50 -9.58 9.73 -9.19
N GLN A 51 -9.82 10.75 -8.37
CA GLN A 51 -9.37 12.12 -8.67
C GLN A 51 -7.84 12.20 -8.81
N HIS A 52 -7.11 11.50 -7.94
CA HIS A 52 -5.66 11.44 -8.03
C HIS A 52 -5.22 10.76 -9.32
N ASN A 53 -5.77 9.59 -9.64
CA ASN A 53 -5.46 8.89 -10.87
C ASN A 53 -5.77 9.74 -12.11
N ASP A 54 -6.94 10.35 -12.18
CA ASP A 54 -7.36 11.19 -13.31
C ASP A 54 -6.38 12.36 -13.52
N LEU A 55 -5.89 12.99 -12.43
CA LEU A 55 -4.89 14.05 -12.51
C LEU A 55 -3.57 13.55 -13.09
N ILE A 56 -3.05 12.44 -12.57
CA ILE A 56 -1.78 11.85 -13.03
C ILE A 56 -1.88 11.51 -14.52
N HIS A 57 -2.93 10.79 -14.93
CA HIS A 57 -3.13 10.41 -16.34
C HIS A 57 -3.30 11.64 -17.25
N SER A 58 -4.03 12.66 -16.79
CA SER A 58 -4.21 13.90 -17.54
C SER A 58 -2.88 14.60 -17.83
N VAL A 59 -1.96 14.61 -16.86
CA VAL A 59 -0.62 15.19 -17.01
C VAL A 59 0.28 14.31 -17.87
N GLU A 60 0.30 12.99 -17.64
CA GLU A 60 1.10 12.04 -18.40
C GLU A 60 0.75 12.04 -19.89
N ASN A 61 -0.54 12.14 -20.20
CA ASN A 61 -1.04 12.14 -21.58
C ASN A 61 -1.25 13.56 -22.14
N PHE A 62 -0.78 14.60 -21.45
CA PHE A 62 -0.95 15.97 -21.89
C PHE A 62 -0.19 16.22 -23.20
N ASN A 63 -0.92 16.54 -24.26
CA ASN A 63 -0.32 16.92 -25.54
C ASN A 63 0.09 18.40 -25.52
N ALA A 64 1.41 18.64 -25.46
CA ALA A 64 2.00 19.98 -25.49
C ALA A 64 1.68 20.79 -26.76
N ASP A 65 1.37 20.13 -27.89
CA ASP A 65 0.98 20.81 -29.14
C ASP A 65 -0.37 21.54 -29.02
N LYS A 66 -1.17 21.20 -28.01
CA LYS A 66 -2.42 21.91 -27.70
C LYS A 66 -2.17 23.26 -27.00
N LEU A 67 -0.94 23.52 -26.53
CA LEU A 67 -0.60 24.81 -25.95
C LEU A 67 -0.58 25.88 -27.05
N LYS A 68 -1.24 27.01 -26.77
CA LYS A 68 -1.19 28.16 -27.67
C LYS A 68 0.24 28.69 -27.71
N ARG A 69 0.80 28.86 -28.91
CA ARG A 69 2.09 29.51 -29.08
C ARG A 69 1.99 30.95 -28.55
N ILE A 70 2.87 31.29 -27.62
CA ILE A 70 3.00 32.65 -27.10
C ILE A 70 4.44 33.14 -27.32
N ASN A 71 4.59 34.40 -27.70
CA ASN A 71 5.90 35.04 -27.76
C ASN A 71 6.23 35.59 -26.38
N THR A 72 7.20 34.98 -25.70
CA THR A 72 7.67 35.45 -24.39
C THR A 72 8.82 36.43 -24.56
N CYS A 73 8.68 37.65 -24.01
CA CYS A 73 9.76 38.63 -23.98
C CYS A 73 10.55 38.49 -22.67
N GLU A 74 11.71 37.83 -22.71
CA GLU A 74 12.63 37.78 -21.58
C GLU A 74 13.44 39.08 -21.51
N LYS A 75 13.29 39.84 -20.42
CA LYS A 75 14.11 41.03 -20.18
C LYS A 75 15.47 40.61 -19.66
N ILE A 76 16.42 40.38 -20.56
CA ILE A 76 17.84 40.30 -20.19
C ILE A 76 18.32 41.75 -19.96
N ILE A 77 18.10 42.26 -18.75
CA ILE A 77 18.84 43.43 -18.28
C ILE A 77 20.26 42.96 -17.96
N LEU A 78 21.23 43.35 -18.78
CA LEU A 78 22.63 43.24 -18.39
C LEU A 78 22.80 44.10 -17.13
N PRO A 79 23.28 43.52 -16.01
CA PRO A 79 23.62 44.33 -14.84
C PRO A 79 24.66 45.36 -15.30
N ASN A 80 24.31 46.64 -15.25
CA ASN A 80 25.30 47.67 -15.46
C ASN A 80 26.21 47.73 -14.22
N ALA A 81 27.46 48.15 -14.41
CA ALA A 81 28.46 48.22 -13.33
C ALA A 81 28.12 49.25 -12.23
N GLN A 82 26.91 49.83 -12.21
CA GLN A 82 26.48 50.83 -11.24
C GLN A 82 25.87 50.22 -9.96
N GLY A 83 25.84 48.89 -9.85
CA GLY A 83 25.42 48.15 -8.64
C GLY A 83 26.55 47.77 -7.68
N LEU A 84 27.73 48.38 -7.79
CA LEU A 84 28.84 48.26 -6.85
C LEU A 84 29.28 49.65 -6.38
N TYR A 85 28.50 50.26 -5.48
CA TYR A 85 28.94 51.34 -4.59
C TYR A 85 28.19 51.25 -3.26
#